data_AF-A0A3S0NDJ0-F1
#
_entry.id   AF-A0A3S0NDJ0-F1
#
_cell.length_a   1.000
_cell.length_b   1.000
_cell.length_c   1.000
_cell.angle_alpha   90.00
_cell.angle_beta   90.00
_cell.angle_gamma   90.00
#
_symmetry.space_group_name_H-M   'P 1'
#
loop_
_entity.id
_entity.type
_entity.pdbx_description
1 polymer ?
#
loop_
_entity_poly.entity_id
_entity_poly.type
_entity_poly.pdbx_seq_one_letter_code
_entity_poly.pdbx_strand_id
1 'polypeptide(L)' 'MARYRTHSIEFKRQVAHEYLSGETLHGLAKRHDIQSQLIRVWVRKYEERALDEDAQAADLIQEYEARIAAL' A
#
# COMPACT_ATOMS: atom_id res chain seq x y z
N MET A 1 13.82 0.16 -15.25
CA MET A 1 13.34 -0.60 -14.07
C MET A 1 12.20 0.19 -13.44
N ALA A 2 11.00 -0.38 -13.38
CA ALA A 2 9.88 0.27 -12.70
C ALA A 2 10.15 0.23 -11.21
N ARG A 3 10.36 1.39 -10.58
CA ARG A 3 10.58 1.50 -9.13
C ARG A 3 9.24 1.23 -8.45
N TYR A 4 9.03 0.02 -7.94
CA TYR A 4 7.85 -0.29 -7.17
C TYR A 4 7.84 0.60 -5.92
N ARG A 5 6.89 1.54 -5.83
CA ARG A 5 6.69 2.33 -4.62
C ARG A 5 6.00 1.42 -3.60
N THR A 6 6.80 0.85 -2.71
CA THR A 6 6.29 0.08 -1.57
C THR A 6 5.86 1.05 -0.48
N HIS A 7 4.58 0.98 -0.08
CA HIS A 7 4.05 1.73 1.05
C HIS A 7 4.03 0.85 2.30
N SER A 8 4.38 1.42 3.46
CA SER A 8 4.31 0.72 4.73
C SER A 8 2.88 0.33 5.08
N ILE A 9 2.71 -0.76 5.84
CA ILE A 9 1.38 -1.24 6.25
C ILE A 9 0.63 -0.20 7.09
N GLU A 10 1.33 0.48 7.99
CA GLU A 10 0.74 1.54 8.81
C GLU A 10 0.15 2.65 7.93
N PHE A 11 0.85 3.00 6.85
CA PHE A 11 0.34 3.98 5.90
C PHE A 11 -0.88 3.46 5.11
N LYS A 12 -0.84 2.21 4.66
CA LYS A 12 -2.01 1.58 4.00
C LYS A 12 -3.23 1.54 4.92
N ARG A 13 -3.02 1.20 6.21
CA ARG A 13 -4.06 1.19 7.26
C ARG A 13 -4.62 2.58 7.51
N GLN A 14 -3.75 3.59 7.63
CA GLN A 14 -4.18 4.98 7.80
C GLN A 14 -5.10 5.42 6.65
N VAL A 15 -4.66 5.23 5.41
CA VAL A 15 -5.43 5.64 4.22
C VAL A 15 -6.77 4.90 4.12
N ALA A 16 -6.80 3.60 4.44
CA ALA A 16 -8.03 2.83 4.50
C ALA A 16 -8.98 3.32 5.61
N HIS A 17 -8.44 3.64 6.79
CA HIS A 17 -9.22 4.19 7.90
C HIS A 17 -9.80 5.56 7.58
N GLU A 18 -9.03 6.47 6.97
CA GLU A 18 -9.52 7.78 6.54
C GLU A 18 -10.69 7.64 5.56
N TYR A 19 -10.58 6.72 4.58
CA TYR A 19 -11.66 6.41 3.65
C TYR A 19 -12.93 5.92 4.37
N LEU A 20 -12.79 4.98 5.30
CA LEU A 20 -13.91 4.46 6.11
C LEU A 20 -14.51 5.53 7.05
N SER A 21 -13.73 6.56 7.39
CA SER A 21 -14.17 7.72 8.18
C SER A 21 -14.99 8.74 7.36
N GLY A 22 -15.18 8.50 6.06
CA GLY A 22 -15.98 9.33 5.17
C GLY A 22 -15.19 10.19 4.18
N GLU A 23 -13.87 10.08 4.14
CA GLU A 23 -13.07 10.74 3.10
C GLU A 23 -13.34 10.16 1.70
N THR A 24 -13.16 10.99 0.68
CA THR A 24 -13.35 10.56 -0.71
C THR A 24 -12.07 9.95 -1.29
N LEU A 25 -12.22 8.97 -2.19
CA LEU A 25 -11.08 8.41 -2.94
C LEU A 25 -10.26 9.48 -3.65
N HIS A 26 -10.91 10.51 -4.21
CA HIS A 26 -10.24 11.60 -4.91
C HIS A 26 -9.45 12.50 -3.94
N GLY A 27 -10.01 12.81 -2.78
CA GLY A 27 -9.33 13.58 -1.74
C GLY A 27 -8.08 12.89 -1.24
N LEU A 28 -8.17 11.59 -0.93
CA LEU A 28 -7.05 10.78 -0.49
C LEU A 28 -5.98 10.60 -1.58
N ALA A 29 -6.41 10.34 -2.82
CA ALA A 29 -5.51 10.22 -3.96
C ALA A 29 -4.66 11.49 -4.15
N LYS A 30 -5.30 12.66 -4.06
CA LYS A 30 -4.62 13.95 -4.18
C LYS A 30 -3.73 14.26 -2.98
N ARG A 31 -4.21 14.01 -1.76
CA ARG A 31 -3.48 14.32 -0.52
C ARG A 31 -2.19 13.52 -0.39
N HIS A 32 -2.24 12.25 -0.79
CA HIS A 32 -1.14 11.31 -0.59
C HIS A 32 -0.34 10.99 -1.86
N ASP A 33 -0.68 11.59 -3.01
CA ASP A 33 -0.10 11.27 -4.33
C ASP A 33 -0.23 9.77 -4.68
N ILE A 34 -1.42 9.22 -4.44
CA ILE A 34 -1.71 7.79 -4.62
C ILE A 34 -2.79 7.62 -5.68
N GLN A 35 -2.68 6.57 -6.48
CA GLN A 35 -3.76 6.21 -7.40
C GLN A 35 -5.00 5.72 -6.64
N SER A 36 -6.17 6.25 -6.99
CA SER A 36 -7.46 5.85 -6.38
C SER A 36 -7.71 4.34 -6.43
N GLN A 37 -7.19 3.66 -7.47
CA GLN A 37 -7.27 2.21 -7.60
C GLN A 37 -6.50 1.47 -6.50
N LEU A 38 -5.36 2.01 -6.08
CA LEU A 38 -4.54 1.44 -5.00
C LEU A 38 -5.24 1.56 -3.65
N ILE A 39 -5.88 2.72 -3.41
CA ILE A 39 -6.68 2.97 -2.20
C ILE A 39 -7.83 1.95 -2.11
N ARG A 40 -8.54 1.66 -3.21
CA ARG A 40 -9.60 0.64 -3.24
C ARG A 40 -9.08 -0.74 -2.85
N VAL A 41 -7.92 -1.13 -3.36
CA VAL A 41 -7.30 -2.42 -3.01
C VAL A 41 -6.96 -2.46 -1.52
N TRP A 42 -6.41 -1.37 -0.97
CA TRP A 42 -6.06 -1.31 0.46
C TRP A 42 -7.29 -1.32 1.36
N VAL A 43 -8.36 -0.61 1.01
CA VAL A 43 -9.62 -0.64 1.77
C VAL A 43 -10.19 -2.05 1.79
N ARG A 44 -10.26 -2.72 0.64
CA ARG A 44 -10.75 -4.10 0.57
C ARG A 44 -9.92 -5.05 1.45
N LYS A 45 -8.59 -4.97 1.34
CA LYS A 45 -7.68 -5.79 2.18
C LYS A 45 -7.78 -5.43 3.66
N TYR A 46 -8.06 -4.17 3.99
CA TYR A 46 -8.28 -3.70 5.36
C TYR A 46 -9.53 -4.33 5.96
N GLU A 47 -10.64 -4.35 5.22
CA GLU A 47 -11.90 -4.98 5.62
C GLU A 47 -11.77 -6.50 5.75
N GLU A 48 -11.01 -7.14 4.87
CA GLU A 48 -10.68 -8.58 4.91
C GLU A 48 -9.68 -8.94 6.03
N ARG A 49 -9.15 -7.95 6.78
CA ARG A 49 -8.00 -8.10 7.72
C ARG A 49 -6.74 -8.73 7.09
N ALA A 50 -6.65 -8.69 5.77
CA ALA A 50 -5.57 -9.28 4.96
C ALA A 50 -4.45 -8.28 4.62
N LEU A 51 -4.39 -7.11 5.29
CA LEU A 51 -3.30 -6.17 5.09
C LEU A 51 -1.95 -6.68 5.58
N ASP A 52 -1.95 -7.53 6.61
CA ASP A 52 -0.73 -8.10 7.19
C ASP A 52 -0.05 -9.14 6.26
N GLU A 53 -0.82 -9.83 5.41
CA GLU A 53 -0.27 -10.79 4.43
C GLU A 53 0.54 -10.09 3.31
N ASP A 54 0.15 -8.86 2.94
CA ASP A 54 0.86 -8.07 1.92
C ASP A 54 2.19 -7.49 2.42
N ALA A 55 2.35 -7.36 3.74
CA ALA A 55 3.56 -6.87 4.38
C ALA A 55 4.71 -7.84 4.15
N GLN A 56 4.43 -9.12 4.38
CA GLN A 56 5.40 -10.20 4.25
C GLN A 56 5.81 -10.40 2.79
N ALA A 57 4.88 -10.23 1.85
CA ALA A 57 5.18 -10.29 0.42
C ALA A 57 6.07 -9.11 -0.05
N ALA A 58 5.82 -7.91 0.46
CA ALA A 58 6.60 -6.73 0.09
C ALA A 58 8.04 -6.74 0.65
N ASP A 59 8.22 -7.18 1.89
CA ASP A 59 9.55 -7.34 2.50
C ASP A 59 10.39 -8.38 1.73
N LEU A 60 9.76 -9.49 1.34
CA LEU A 60 10.40 -10.56 0.56
C LEU A 60 10.85 -10.07 -0.83
N ILE A 61 10.05 -9.23 -1.50
CA ILE A 61 10.41 -8.66 -2.81
C ILE A 61 11.59 -7.68 -2.67
N GLN A 62 11.61 -6.86 -1.62
CA GLN A 62 12.70 -5.92 -1.37
C GLN A 62 14.03 -6.63 -1.07
N GLU A 63 13.98 -7.73 -0.32
CA GLU A 63 15.15 -8.58 -0.05
C GLU A 63 15.68 -9.23 -1.35
N TYR A 64 14.79 -9.66 -2.25
CA TYR A 64 15.18 -10.19 -3.56
C TYR A 64 15.83 -9.14 -4.48
N GLU A 65 15.29 -7.92 -4.53
CA GLU A 65 15.87 -6.82 -5.33
C GLU A 65 17.26 -6.41 -4.79
N ALA A 66 17.44 -6.36 -3.47
CA ALA A 66 18.72 -6.05 -2.84
C ALA A 66 19.79 -7.11 -3.15
N ARG A 67 19.41 -8.39 -3.23
CA ARG A 67 20.31 -9.49 -3.56
C ARG A 67 20.79 -9.48 -5.01
N ILE A 68 19.95 -8.99 -5.93
CA ILE A 68 20.31 -8.84 -7.35
C ILE A 68 21.22 -7.63 -7.56
N ALA A 69 21.02 -6.54 -6.81
CA ALA A 69 21.85 -5.34 -6.90
C ALA A 69 23.27 -5.49 -6.32
N ALA A 70 23.52 -6.56 -5.56
CA ALA A 70 24.81 -6.84 -4.92
C ALA A 70 25.68 -7.87 -5.68
N LEU A 71 25.26 -8.32 -6.87
CA LEU A 71 25.99 -9.22 -7.78
C LEU A 71 26.55 -8.43 -8.98
#